data_AF-A0A945VIL5-F1
#
_entry.id   AF-A0A945VIL5-F1
#
_cell.length_a   1.000
_cell.length_b   1.000
_cell.length_c   1.000
_cell.angle_alpha   90.00
_cell.angle_beta   90.00
_cell.angle_gamma   90.00
#
_symmetry.space_group_name_H-M   'P 1'
#
loop_
_entity.id
_entity.type
_entity.pdbx_description
1 polymer ?
#
loop_
_entity_poly.entity_id
_entity_poly.type
_entity_poly.pdbx_seq_one_letter_code
_entity_poly.pdbx_strand_id
1 'polypeptide(L)' 'MKYLIGLSVLAMFSLTINTLFSQKISLAEGELAPHFELLDQDKNMISSTDFKGRRSVIYFFPYADTPG' A
#
# COMPACT_ATOMS: atom_id res chain seq x y z
N MET A 1 12.50 -13.53 -39.04
CA MET A 1 12.03 -12.16 -38.76
C MET A 1 10.65 -12.08 -38.11
N LYS A 2 9.60 -12.74 -38.61
CA LYS A 2 8.24 -12.69 -38.00
C LYS A 2 8.19 -13.07 -36.50
N TYR A 3 8.89 -14.12 -36.09
CA TYR A 3 8.91 -14.58 -34.70
C TYR A 3 9.67 -13.64 -33.74
N LEU A 4 10.65 -12.89 -34.26
CA LEU A 4 11.45 -11.95 -33.47
C LEU A 4 10.63 -10.74 -33.04
N ILE A 5 9.73 -10.27 -33.93
CA ILE A 5 8.80 -9.18 -33.64
C ILE A 5 7.81 -9.61 -32.55
N GLY A 6 7.22 -10.81 -32.67
CA GLY A 6 6.29 -11.34 -31.66
C GLY A 6 6.91 -11.45 -30.27
N LEU A 7 8.16 -11.90 -30.18
CA LEU A 7 8.87 -12.01 -28.90
C LEU A 7 9.13 -10.63 -28.27
N SER A 8 9.52 -9.64 -29.07
CA SER A 8 9.73 -8.26 -28.59
C SER A 8 8.46 -7.61 -28.06
N VAL A 9 7.32 -7.85 -28.72
CA VAL A 9 6.00 -7.34 -28.29
C VAL A 9 5.58 -8.01 -26.98
N LEU A 10 5.78 -9.32 -26.84
CA LEU A 10 5.49 -10.03 -25.60
C LEU A 10 6.35 -9.54 -24.42
N ALA A 11 7.63 -9.28 -24.67
CA ALA A 11 8.54 -8.73 -23.67
C ALA A 11 8.14 -7.31 -23.25
N MET A 12 7.80 -6.43 -24.21
CA MET A 12 7.30 -5.08 -23.89
C MET A 12 5.98 -5.13 -23.14
N PHE A 13 5.06 -6.01 -23.54
CA PHE A 13 3.79 -6.21 -22.83
C PHE A 13 4.04 -6.67 -21.38
N SER A 14 4.92 -7.65 -21.16
CA SER A 14 5.30 -8.11 -19.82
C SER A 14 5.91 -7.00 -18.97
N LEU A 15 6.79 -6.16 -19.54
CA LEU A 15 7.36 -5.01 -18.83
C LEU A 15 6.30 -3.98 -18.44
N THR A 16 5.40 -3.65 -19.36
CA THR A 16 4.32 -2.70 -19.08
C THR A 16 3.38 -3.20 -18.00
N ILE A 17 3.02 -4.49 -18.03
CA ILE A 17 2.22 -5.15 -17.01
C ILE A 17 2.90 -5.08 -15.64
N ASN A 18 4.17 -5.49 -15.53
CA ASN A 18 4.90 -5.40 -14.26
C ASN A 18 5.00 -3.98 -13.71
N THR A 19 5.15 -2.98 -14.59
CA THR A 19 5.22 -1.57 -14.19
C THR A 19 3.85 -1.05 -13.73
N LEU A 20 2.77 -1.43 -14.42
CA LEU A 20 1.39 -1.10 -14.04
C LEU A 20 1.00 -1.73 -12.70
N PHE A 21 1.50 -2.94 -12.40
CA PHE A 21 1.25 -3.64 -11.14
C PHE A 21 2.26 -3.30 -10.03
N SER A 22 3.24 -2.43 -10.29
CA SER A 22 4.17 -2.00 -9.26
C SER A 22 3.46 -1.06 -8.28
N GLN A 23 3.13 -1.57 -7.08
CA GLN A 23 2.55 -0.73 -6.05
C GLN A 23 3.57 0.31 -5.59
N LYS A 24 3.14 1.58 -5.56
CA LYS A 24 3.86 2.65 -4.89
C LYS A 24 3.87 2.39 -3.38
N ILE A 25 5.01 1.98 -2.84
CA ILE A 25 5.17 1.56 -1.42
C ILE A 25 5.29 2.77 -0.46
N SER A 26 5.32 4.00 -0.97
CA SER A 26 5.55 5.21 -0.16
C SER A 26 4.47 6.26 -0.39
N LEU A 27 3.93 6.79 0.71
CA LEU A 27 3.02 7.94 0.69
C LEU A 27 3.83 9.23 0.52
N ALA A 28 3.35 10.11 -0.35
CA ALA A 28 3.86 11.47 -0.49
C ALA A 28 2.97 12.47 0.26
N GLU A 29 3.51 13.65 0.58
CA GLU A 29 2.72 14.73 1.17
C GLU A 29 1.55 15.12 0.24
N GLY A 30 0.38 15.36 0.85
CA GLY A 30 -0.86 15.68 0.14
C GLY A 30 -1.61 14.46 -0.40
N GLU A 31 -1.02 13.26 -0.37
CA GLU A 31 -1.77 12.04 -0.70
C GLU A 31 -2.75 11.69 0.43
N LEU A 32 -3.89 11.11 0.04
CA LEU A 32 -4.84 10.57 1.00
C LEU A 32 -4.20 9.38 1.72
N ALA A 33 -4.37 9.33 3.04
CA ALA A 33 -3.97 8.17 3.83
C ALA A 33 -4.73 6.91 3.33
N PRO A 34 -4.06 5.75 3.22
CA PRO A 34 -4.72 4.50 2.87
C PRO A 34 -5.81 4.14 3.86
N HIS A 35 -6.87 3.49 3.38
CA HIS A 35 -7.86 2.88 4.26
C HIS A 35 -7.22 1.75 5.07
N PHE A 36 -7.58 1.67 6.35
CA PHE A 36 -7.21 0.56 7.21
C PHE A 36 -8.37 0.18 8.12
N GLU A 37 -8.41 -1.10 8.47
CA GLU A 37 -9.25 -1.70 9.50
C GLU A 37 -8.38 -2.59 10.37
N LEU A 38 -8.35 -2.31 11.67
CA LEU A 38 -7.46 -2.96 12.62
C LEU A 38 -8.21 -3.21 13.93
N LEU A 39 -7.74 -4.17 14.71
CA LEU A 39 -8.19 -4.33 16.08
C LEU A 39 -7.44 -3.33 16.98
N ASP A 40 -8.15 -2.69 17.90
CA ASP A 40 -7.55 -1.93 18.99
C ASP A 40 -7.05 -2.85 20.12
N GLN A 41 -6.53 -2.27 21.21
CA GLN A 41 -6.03 -3.00 22.37
C GLN A 41 -7.10 -3.83 23.10
N ASP A 42 -8.38 -3.47 22.94
CA ASP A 42 -9.53 -4.12 23.55
C ASP A 42 -10.22 -5.09 22.58
N LYS A 43 -9.62 -5.34 21.40
CA LYS A 43 -10.12 -6.17 20.30
C LYS A 43 -11.39 -5.63 19.64
N ASN A 44 -11.66 -4.34 19.73
CA ASN A 44 -12.69 -3.70 18.92
C ASN A 44 -12.13 -3.42 17.53
N MET A 45 -12.94 -3.66 16.49
CA MET A 45 -12.59 -3.26 15.14
C MET A 45 -12.68 -1.74 15.02
N ILE A 46 -11.60 -1.11 14.58
CA ILE A 46 -11.54 0.33 14.26
C ILE A 46 -11.18 0.52 12.79
N SER A 47 -11.72 1.57 12.18
CA SER A 47 -11.47 1.95 10.79
C SER A 47 -10.85 3.34 10.70
N SER A 48 -10.03 3.55 9.67
CA SER A 48 -9.54 4.89 9.31
C SER A 48 -10.67 5.93 9.16
N THR A 49 -11.88 5.49 8.79
CA THR A 49 -13.05 6.35 8.66
C THR A 49 -13.54 6.95 9.97
N ASP A 50 -13.30 6.27 11.09
CA ASP A 50 -13.74 6.70 12.42
C ASP A 50 -13.00 7.97 12.85
N PHE A 51 -11.85 8.26 12.23
CA PHE A 51 -11.01 9.42 12.50
C PHE A 51 -11.26 10.61 11.57
N LYS A 52 -12.22 10.52 10.64
CA LYS A 52 -12.55 11.62 9.71
C LYS A 52 -12.90 12.92 10.46
N GLY A 53 -12.46 14.04 9.91
CA GLY A 53 -12.69 15.38 10.48
C GLY A 53 -11.77 15.73 11.65
N ARG A 54 -10.86 14.84 12.06
CA ARG A 54 -9.86 15.08 13.10
C ARG A 54 -8.45 15.03 12.50
N ARG A 55 -7.52 15.80 13.06
CA ARG A 55 -6.09 15.63 12.76
C ARG A 55 -5.60 14.42 13.54
N SER A 56 -5.04 13.45 12.84
CA SER A 56 -4.53 12.20 13.41
C SER A 56 -3.05 12.06 13.12
N VAL A 57 -2.32 11.45 14.04
CA VAL A 57 -0.92 11.04 13.86
C VAL A 57 -0.90 9.52 13.92
N ILE A 58 -0.35 8.88 12.90
CA ILE A 58 -0.15 7.42 12.86
C ILE A 58 1.33 7.16 13.11
N TYR A 59 1.63 6.33 14.10
CA TYR A 59 2.99 5.97 14.48
C TYR A 59 3.10 4.45 14.54
N PHE A 60 4.09 3.90 13.83
CA PHE A 60 4.42 2.48 13.86
C PHE A 60 5.47 2.26 14.95
N PHE A 61 5.06 1.72 16.09
CA PHE A 61 5.96 1.44 17.20
C PHE A 61 6.44 -0.03 17.15
N PRO A 62 7.68 -0.30 16.69
CA PRO A 62 8.23 -1.64 16.80
C PRO A 62 8.37 -1.99 18.29
N TYR A 63 8.06 -3.24 18.65
CA TYR A 63 8.15 -3.75 20.03
C TYR A 63 7.04 -3.30 21.00
N ALA A 64 5.85 -2.96 20.50
CA ALA A 64 4.70 -2.60 21.34
C ALA A 64 4.33 -3.67 22.39
N ASP A 65 4.60 -4.95 22.11
CA ASP A 65 4.32 -6.08 23.02
C ASP A 65 5.52 -6.49 23.89
N THR A 66 6.41 -5.56 24.24
CA THR A 66 7.53 -5.86 25.14
C THR A 66 7.17 -5.53 26.61
N PRO A 67 7.51 -6.41 27.58
CA PRO A 67 7.20 -6.18 29.00
C PRO A 67 7.88 -4.95 29.62
N GLY A 68 9.01 -4.51 29.05
CA GLY A 68 9.96 -3.62 29.72
C GLY A 68 10.91 -4.39 30.64
#